data_AF-A0A7S2QVH1-F1
#
_entry.id   AF-A0A7S2QVH1-F1
#
_cell.length_a   1.000
_cell.length_b   1.000
_cell.length_c   1.000
_cell.angle_alpha   90.00
_cell.angle_beta   90.00
_cell.angle_gamma   90.00
#
_symmetry.space_group_name_H-M   'P 1'
#
loop_
_entity.id
_entity.type
_entity.pdbx_description
1 polymer ?
#
loop_
_entity_poly.entity_id
_entity_poly.type
_entity_poly.pdbx_seq_one_letter_code
_entity_poly.pdbx_strand_id
1 'polypeptide(L)'
;FLEPGFWRTNEKSDDVRECPIPDACVGGNETDICREGHKGHYCATCKDGYSMDPFQICKECMTTVVDSVLTVVVVLSVVVLAFGLNYVMKKKFGREDKGKAMLKRCKNGIKILFTSGQITASLPTIIPAIALPKNFKEVIKASQVLNLNVFTFVPMGCFTEEFSYYTKALTLTAPIIVAVGGLIVMGLARKRSNFLTAAIAITYLTLPTITTTAFGLFPCESFDDETRMMRRDYDISCLADGRDVWVYYGYLIVGMFPVGVTLMYFLLLYRVRDKLKDEDRDNIED
;
A
#
# COMPACT_ATOMS: atom_id res chain seq x y z
N PHE A 1 -26.69 2.66 -27.01
CA PHE A 1 -25.93 1.43 -26.72
C PHE A 1 -24.52 1.83 -26.34
N LEU A 2 -24.06 1.42 -25.15
CA LEU A 2 -22.73 1.71 -24.63
C LEU A 2 -21.82 0.49 -24.84
N GLU A 3 -20.63 0.69 -25.41
CA GLU A 3 -19.67 -0.40 -25.63
C GLU A 3 -19.07 -0.92 -24.30
N PRO A 4 -18.75 -2.22 -24.19
CA PRO A 4 -18.05 -2.76 -23.02
C PRO A 4 -16.72 -2.04 -22.78
N GLY A 5 -16.37 -1.80 -21.51
CA GLY A 5 -15.20 -1.04 -21.12
C GLY A 5 -15.39 0.48 -21.12
N PHE A 6 -16.57 0.98 -21.48
CA PHE A 6 -16.95 2.38 -21.35
C PHE A 6 -18.02 2.59 -20.27
N TRP A 7 -18.04 3.79 -19.70
CA TRP A 7 -18.97 4.21 -18.66
C TRP A 7 -19.51 5.61 -18.95
N ARG A 8 -20.72 5.89 -18.48
CA ARG A 8 -21.36 7.22 -18.51
C ARG A 8 -22.23 7.39 -17.28
N THR A 9 -22.46 8.64 -16.88
CA THR A 9 -23.14 8.97 -15.63
C THR A 9 -24.63 8.62 -15.64
N ASN A 10 -25.29 8.79 -16.78
CA ASN A 10 -26.70 8.43 -16.97
C ASN A 10 -26.99 8.12 -18.44
N GLU A 11 -28.20 7.65 -18.74
CA GLU A 11 -28.57 7.22 -20.09
C GLU A 11 -28.54 8.34 -21.16
N LYS A 12 -28.66 9.60 -20.73
CA LYS A 12 -28.69 10.79 -21.59
C LYS A 12 -27.37 11.55 -21.64
N SER A 13 -26.38 11.10 -20.86
CA SER A 13 -25.06 11.70 -20.82
C SER A 13 -24.34 11.43 -22.14
N ASP A 14 -23.86 12.51 -22.77
CA ASP A 14 -22.97 12.47 -23.94
C ASP A 14 -21.50 12.32 -23.52
N ASP A 15 -21.20 12.41 -22.22
CA ASP A 15 -19.86 12.23 -21.64
C ASP A 15 -19.57 10.74 -21.43
N VAL A 16 -19.17 10.09 -22.52
CA VAL A 16 -18.76 8.68 -22.52
C VAL A 16 -17.26 8.58 -22.24
N ARG A 17 -16.90 7.89 -21.17
CA ARG A 17 -15.52 7.77 -20.69
C ARG A 17 -15.04 6.32 -20.65
N GLU A 18 -13.75 6.12 -20.86
CA GLU A 18 -13.12 4.81 -20.69
C GLU A 18 -13.12 4.41 -19.22
N CYS A 19 -13.56 3.19 -18.94
CA CYS A 19 -13.61 2.65 -17.60
C CYS A 19 -12.19 2.28 -17.13
N PRO A 20 -11.73 2.77 -15.96
CA PRO A 20 -10.41 2.43 -15.42
C PRO A 20 -10.19 0.93 -15.25
N ILE A 21 -11.27 0.17 -15.07
CA ILE A 21 -11.29 -1.28 -14.95
C ILE A 21 -12.27 -1.80 -16.01
N PRO A 22 -11.83 -2.10 -17.23
CA PRO A 22 -12.72 -2.45 -18.33
C PRO A 22 -13.66 -3.62 -18.01
N ASP A 23 -13.17 -4.55 -17.19
CA ASP A 23 -13.93 -5.69 -16.69
C ASP A 23 -15.16 -5.29 -15.83
N ALA A 24 -15.10 -4.18 -15.10
CA ALA A 24 -16.19 -3.73 -14.22
C ALA A 24 -17.35 -3.07 -14.99
N CYS A 25 -17.08 -2.52 -16.18
CA CYS A 25 -18.05 -1.84 -17.02
C CYS A 25 -18.46 -2.74 -18.20
N VAL A 26 -19.59 -3.44 -18.07
CA VAL A 26 -20.04 -4.40 -19.09
C VAL A 26 -20.72 -3.74 -20.30
N GLY A 27 -21.13 -2.47 -20.17
CA GLY A 27 -21.82 -1.73 -21.22
C GLY A 27 -23.26 -2.24 -21.42
N GLY A 28 -23.93 -1.77 -22.47
CA GLY A 28 -25.30 -2.19 -22.80
C GLY A 28 -26.27 -1.04 -23.08
N ASN A 29 -27.56 -1.39 -23.13
CA ASN A 29 -28.67 -0.45 -23.37
C ASN A 29 -29.61 -0.30 -22.16
N GLU A 30 -29.32 -1.02 -21.08
CA GLU A 30 -30.10 -1.03 -19.84
C GLU A 30 -29.48 -0.10 -18.80
N THR A 31 -30.22 0.15 -17.71
CA THR A 31 -29.81 0.99 -16.59
C THR A 31 -28.61 0.43 -15.81
N ASP A 32 -28.38 -0.88 -15.83
CA ASP A 32 -27.26 -1.52 -15.09
C ASP A 32 -26.09 -1.80 -16.04
N ILE A 33 -25.24 -0.78 -16.24
CA ILE A 33 -24.02 -0.85 -17.08
C ILE A 33 -22.83 -1.49 -16.35
N CYS A 34 -23.02 -1.86 -15.07
CA CYS A 34 -21.99 -2.39 -14.21
C CYS A 34 -22.04 -3.92 -14.12
N ARG A 35 -20.86 -4.54 -13.99
CA ARG A 35 -20.75 -5.96 -13.63
C ARG A 35 -21.48 -6.20 -12.31
N GLU A 36 -22.06 -7.39 -12.14
CA GLU A 36 -22.63 -7.82 -10.87
C GLU A 36 -21.64 -7.62 -9.70
N GLY A 37 -22.16 -7.12 -8.57
CA GLY A 37 -21.35 -6.74 -7.42
C GLY A 37 -20.70 -5.36 -7.48
N HIS A 38 -20.68 -4.68 -8.63
CA HIS A 38 -20.16 -3.32 -8.78
C HIS A 38 -21.27 -2.26 -8.81
N LYS A 39 -20.99 -1.06 -8.27
CA LYS A 39 -21.89 0.10 -8.29
C LYS A 39 -21.09 1.42 -8.40
N GLY A 40 -21.82 2.54 -8.49
CA GLY A 40 -21.26 3.90 -8.45
C GLY A 40 -20.53 4.34 -9.72
N HIS A 41 -19.85 5.49 -9.66
CA HIS A 41 -19.09 6.03 -10.80
C HIS A 41 -18.03 5.05 -11.27
N TYR A 42 -17.91 4.90 -12.58
CA TYR A 42 -17.05 3.91 -13.22
C TYR A 42 -17.25 2.46 -12.79
N CYS A 43 -18.39 2.13 -12.15
CA CYS A 43 -18.60 0.82 -11.52
C CYS A 43 -17.44 0.45 -10.56
N ALA A 44 -16.81 1.45 -9.94
CA ALA A 44 -15.56 1.29 -9.20
C ALA A 44 -15.76 0.97 -7.72
N THR A 45 -17.00 0.94 -7.24
CA THR A 45 -17.34 0.63 -5.84
C THR A 45 -18.09 -0.70 -5.77
N CYS A 46 -18.05 -1.38 -4.63
CA CYS A 46 -18.73 -2.67 -4.47
C CYS A 46 -20.12 -2.51 -3.86
N LYS A 47 -21.08 -3.32 -4.33
CA LYS A 47 -22.40 -3.51 -3.70
C LYS A 47 -22.23 -4.16 -2.32
N ASP A 48 -23.24 -4.02 -1.48
CA ASP A 48 -23.21 -4.57 -0.12
C ASP A 48 -23.16 -6.09 -0.20
N GLY A 49 -22.35 -6.73 0.66
CA GLY A 49 -22.04 -8.16 0.55
C GLY A 49 -20.99 -8.51 -0.50
N TYR A 50 -20.34 -7.53 -1.13
CA TYR A 50 -19.16 -7.71 -1.98
C TYR A 50 -17.95 -6.94 -1.43
N SER A 51 -16.75 -7.42 -1.74
CA SER A 51 -15.51 -6.69 -1.46
C SER A 51 -14.56 -6.72 -2.65
N MET A 52 -13.79 -5.64 -2.76
CA MET A 52 -12.85 -5.41 -3.84
C MET A 52 -11.58 -6.25 -3.65
N ASP A 53 -11.17 -6.94 -4.71
CA ASP A 53 -9.93 -7.71 -4.75
C ASP A 53 -8.71 -6.84 -5.13
N PRO A 54 -7.46 -7.39 -5.11
CA PRO A 54 -6.26 -6.64 -5.50
C PRO A 54 -6.26 -6.16 -6.96
N PHE A 55 -7.08 -6.76 -7.82
CA PHE A 55 -7.25 -6.39 -9.23
C PHE A 55 -8.45 -5.46 -9.44
N GLN A 56 -9.03 -4.94 -8.36
CA GLN A 56 -10.13 -3.98 -8.39
C GLN A 56 -11.46 -4.56 -8.88
N ILE A 57 -11.66 -5.87 -8.76
CA ILE A 57 -12.91 -6.57 -9.06
C ILE A 57 -13.63 -6.93 -7.77
N CYS A 58 -14.93 -6.63 -7.70
CA CYS A 58 -15.77 -6.97 -6.56
C CYS A 58 -16.08 -8.48 -6.58
N LYS A 59 -15.88 -9.12 -5.43
CA LYS A 59 -16.17 -10.53 -5.18
C LYS A 59 -17.16 -10.65 -4.04
N GLU A 60 -18.07 -11.60 -4.14
CA GLU A 60 -19.01 -11.90 -3.05
C GLU A 60 -18.27 -12.24 -1.77
N CYS A 61 -18.72 -11.66 -0.67
CA CYS A 61 -18.24 -11.97 0.65
C CYS A 61 -18.63 -13.40 1.01
N MET A 62 -17.70 -14.34 0.84
CA MET A 62 -17.82 -15.64 1.52
C MET A 62 -17.50 -15.41 2.99
N THR A 63 -18.52 -15.12 3.80
CA THR A 63 -18.38 -14.90 5.24
C THR A 63 -18.05 -16.22 5.94
N THR A 64 -16.80 -16.68 5.84
CA THR A 64 -16.28 -17.60 6.83
C THR A 64 -15.20 -16.90 7.62
N VAL A 65 -15.42 -16.81 8.94
CA VAL A 65 -14.44 -16.38 9.95
C VAL A 65 -13.09 -17.11 9.77
N VAL A 66 -13.12 -18.29 9.15
CA VAL A 66 -11.98 -19.14 8.78
C VAL A 66 -10.98 -18.40 7.90
N ASP A 67 -11.41 -17.66 6.86
CA ASP A 67 -10.48 -17.01 5.93
C ASP A 67 -9.77 -15.80 6.57
N SER A 68 -10.45 -15.08 7.46
CA SER A 68 -9.87 -13.96 8.20
C SER A 68 -8.91 -14.43 9.29
N VAL A 69 -9.28 -15.47 10.04
CA VAL A 69 -8.39 -16.12 11.02
C VAL A 69 -7.19 -16.74 10.32
N LEU A 70 -7.40 -17.41 9.18
CA LEU A 70 -6.33 -17.98 8.37
C LEU A 70 -5.35 -16.91 7.92
N THR A 71 -5.83 -15.76 7.44
CA THR A 71 -4.98 -14.65 7.01
C THR A 71 -4.12 -14.11 8.17
N VAL A 72 -4.71 -13.89 9.35
CA VAL A 72 -3.97 -13.44 10.54
C VAL A 72 -2.95 -14.48 10.99
N VAL A 73 -3.31 -15.77 11.00
CA VAL A 73 -2.41 -16.88 11.36
C VAL A 73 -1.27 -17.02 10.34
N VAL A 74 -1.55 -16.86 9.05
CA VAL A 74 -0.52 -16.85 7.99
C VAL A 74 0.43 -15.68 8.21
N VAL A 75 -0.06 -14.47 8.44
CA VAL A 75 0.80 -13.29 8.70
C VAL A 75 1.66 -13.51 9.95
N LEU A 76 1.07 -13.96 11.07
CA LEU A 76 1.82 -14.26 12.30
C LEU A 76 2.84 -15.37 12.10
N SER A 77 2.50 -16.44 11.37
CA SER A 77 3.42 -17.53 11.08
C SER A 77 4.58 -17.09 10.18
N VAL A 78 4.34 -16.25 9.17
CA VAL A 78 5.40 -15.65 8.34
C VAL A 78 6.33 -14.77 9.19
N VAL A 79 5.78 -13.97 10.10
CA VAL A 79 6.58 -13.15 11.03
C VAL A 79 7.45 -14.03 11.92
N VAL A 80 6.87 -15.06 12.54
CA VAL A 80 7.60 -16.02 13.39
C VAL A 80 8.69 -16.75 12.60
N LEU A 81 8.39 -17.20 11.37
CA LEU A 81 9.36 -17.85 10.49
C LEU A 81 10.49 -16.88 10.10
N ALA A 82 10.18 -15.62 9.79
CA ALA A 82 11.19 -14.62 9.46
C ALA A 82 12.12 -14.34 10.65
N PHE A 83 11.59 -14.22 11.87
CA PHE A 83 12.39 -14.06 13.08
C PHE A 83 13.20 -15.32 13.40
N GLY A 84 12.61 -16.50 13.24
CA GLY A 84 13.27 -17.80 13.44
C GLY A 84 14.41 -18.02 12.46
N LEU A 85 14.18 -17.77 11.17
CA LEU A 85 15.21 -17.81 10.12
C LEU A 85 16.33 -16.82 10.42
N ASN A 86 16.01 -15.58 10.82
CA ASN A 86 17.01 -14.59 11.18
C ASN A 86 17.87 -15.05 12.38
N TYR A 87 17.24 -15.64 13.39
CA TYR A 87 17.94 -16.22 14.55
C TYR A 87 18.84 -17.39 14.15
N VAL A 88 18.34 -18.35 13.37
CA VAL A 88 19.10 -19.52 12.90
C VAL A 88 20.27 -19.10 11.99
N MET A 89 20.02 -18.19 11.05
CA MET A 89 21.04 -17.66 10.15
C MET A 89 22.14 -16.92 10.93
N LYS A 90 21.78 -16.12 11.94
CA LYS A 90 22.75 -15.50 12.84
C LYS A 90 23.51 -16.52 13.67
N LYS A 91 22.85 -17.55 14.19
CA LYS A 91 23.50 -18.60 15.01
C LYS A 91 24.49 -19.43 14.18
N LYS A 92 24.13 -19.78 12.95
CA LYS A 92 24.92 -20.66 12.07
C LYS A 92 26.05 -19.90 11.36
N PHE A 93 25.76 -18.73 10.78
CA PHE A 93 26.71 -17.98 9.97
C PHE A 93 27.34 -16.77 10.70
N GLY A 94 26.88 -16.44 11.90
CA GLY A 94 27.41 -15.31 12.68
C GLY A 94 28.70 -15.60 13.44
N ARG A 95 29.19 -16.85 13.43
CA ARG A 95 30.44 -17.26 14.08
C ARG A 95 31.68 -16.96 13.24
N GLU A 96 31.59 -17.07 11.92
CA GLU A 96 32.71 -16.82 11.00
C GLU A 96 32.55 -15.44 10.33
N ASP A 97 33.66 -14.71 10.14
CA ASP A 97 33.62 -13.37 9.54
C ASP A 97 33.17 -13.41 8.07
N LYS A 98 33.54 -14.45 7.32
CA LYS A 98 33.00 -14.71 5.97
C LYS A 98 31.48 -14.92 5.99
N GLY A 99 30.97 -15.62 7.01
CA GLY A 99 29.53 -15.84 7.20
C GLY A 99 28.76 -14.56 7.53
N LYS A 100 29.32 -13.67 8.37
CA LYS A 100 28.76 -12.35 8.66
C LYS A 100 28.68 -11.48 7.40
N ALA A 101 29.74 -11.47 6.58
CA ALA A 101 29.78 -10.73 5.32
C ALA A 101 28.70 -11.24 4.34
N MET A 102 28.56 -12.56 4.20
CA MET A 102 27.53 -13.18 3.37
C MET A 102 26.11 -12.84 3.87
N LEU A 103 25.87 -12.88 5.19
CA LEU A 103 24.59 -12.51 5.78
C LEU A 103 24.26 -11.03 5.56
N LYS A 104 25.25 -10.13 5.64
CA LYS A 104 25.09 -8.68 5.34
C LYS A 104 24.67 -8.49 3.88
N ARG A 105 25.35 -9.15 2.93
CA ARG A 105 25.01 -9.09 1.49
C ARG A 105 23.61 -9.62 1.21
N CYS A 106 23.26 -10.80 1.76
CA CYS A 106 21.95 -11.40 1.60
C CYS A 106 20.83 -10.53 2.17
N LYS A 107 21.03 -9.97 3.38
CA LYS A 107 20.07 -9.06 4.01
C LYS A 107 19.84 -7.80 3.17
N ASN A 108 20.90 -7.24 2.59
CA ASN A 108 20.78 -6.08 1.68
C ASN A 108 20.03 -6.46 0.40
N GLY A 109 20.32 -7.61 -0.20
CA GLY A 109 19.60 -8.11 -1.37
C GLY A 109 18.11 -8.35 -1.10
N ILE A 110 17.78 -9.02 0.01
CA ILE A 110 16.38 -9.24 0.44
C ILE A 110 15.67 -7.90 0.66
N LYS A 111 16.33 -6.92 1.29
CA LYS A 111 15.76 -5.58 1.50
C LYS A 111 15.40 -4.91 0.18
N ILE A 112 16.27 -5.02 -0.84
CA ILE A 112 16.03 -4.45 -2.17
C ILE A 112 14.87 -5.18 -2.86
N LEU A 113 14.89 -6.52 -2.87
CA LEU A 113 13.82 -7.34 -3.46
C LEU A 113 12.46 -7.08 -2.82
N PHE A 114 12.44 -6.90 -1.50
CA PHE A 114 11.23 -6.59 -0.76
C PHE A 114 10.65 -5.23 -1.19
N THR A 115 11.47 -4.18 -1.22
CA THR A 115 11.02 -2.84 -1.61
C THR A 115 10.63 -2.75 -3.07
N SER A 116 11.37 -3.40 -3.98
CA SER A 116 10.99 -3.46 -5.40
C SER A 116 9.70 -4.26 -5.60
N GLY A 117 9.53 -5.36 -4.87
CA GLY A 117 8.31 -6.15 -4.85
C GLY A 117 7.10 -5.35 -4.37
N GLN A 118 7.24 -4.56 -3.30
CA GLN A 118 6.18 -3.67 -2.80
C GLN A 118 5.71 -2.64 -3.83
N ILE A 119 6.65 -2.04 -4.57
CA ILE A 119 6.33 -1.07 -5.62
C ILE A 119 5.57 -1.76 -6.76
N THR A 120 6.07 -2.90 -7.22
CA THR A 120 5.41 -3.72 -8.27
C THR A 120 4.02 -4.17 -7.83
N ALA A 121 3.85 -4.58 -6.58
CA ALA A 121 2.56 -4.98 -6.03
C ALA A 121 1.58 -3.81 -5.91
N SER A 122 2.05 -2.58 -5.75
CA SER A 122 1.20 -1.40 -5.64
C SER A 122 0.72 -0.88 -7.01
N LEU A 123 1.43 -1.25 -8.09
CA LEU A 123 1.22 -0.74 -9.44
C LEU A 123 -0.23 -0.86 -9.97
N PRO A 124 -0.94 -2.01 -9.84
CA PRO A 124 -2.32 -2.13 -10.34
C PRO A 124 -3.26 -1.09 -9.75
N THR A 125 -3.00 -0.71 -8.50
CA THR A 125 -3.82 0.25 -7.81
C THR A 125 -3.48 1.70 -8.19
N ILE A 126 -2.26 1.97 -8.64
CA ILE A 126 -1.83 3.31 -9.06
C ILE A 126 -2.27 3.57 -10.51
N ILE A 127 -2.16 2.56 -11.38
CA ILE A 127 -2.49 2.68 -12.80
C ILE A 127 -3.36 1.49 -13.25
N PRO A 128 -4.66 1.51 -12.95
CA PRO A 128 -5.57 0.40 -13.31
C PRO A 128 -5.85 0.32 -14.82
N ALA A 129 -5.77 1.45 -15.54
CA ALA A 129 -6.11 1.56 -16.96
C ALA A 129 -5.11 0.87 -17.91
N ILE A 130 -3.96 0.40 -17.43
CA ILE A 130 -2.99 -0.32 -18.27
C ILE A 130 -3.41 -1.79 -18.35
N ALA A 131 -3.76 -2.25 -19.55
CA ALA A 131 -3.97 -3.67 -19.83
C ALA A 131 -2.64 -4.44 -19.71
N LEU A 132 -2.35 -4.93 -18.51
CA LEU A 132 -1.11 -5.66 -18.22
C LEU A 132 -1.12 -7.05 -18.89
N PRO A 133 -0.03 -7.48 -19.53
CA PRO A 133 0.06 -8.80 -20.14
C PRO A 133 -0.07 -9.90 -19.08
N LYS A 134 -0.64 -11.06 -19.46
CA LYS A 134 -0.94 -12.18 -18.54
C LYS A 134 0.25 -12.59 -17.68
N ASN A 135 1.44 -12.67 -18.26
CA ASN A 135 2.67 -13.02 -17.55
C ASN A 135 3.01 -12.06 -16.40
N PHE A 136 2.70 -10.78 -16.57
CA PHE A 136 2.98 -9.77 -15.55
C PHE A 136 1.94 -9.77 -14.42
N LYS A 137 0.68 -10.15 -14.72
CA LYS A 137 -0.36 -10.34 -13.70
C LYS A 137 0.04 -11.42 -12.67
N GLU A 138 0.66 -12.51 -13.11
CA GLU A 138 1.16 -13.57 -12.21
C GLU A 138 2.29 -13.07 -11.31
N VAL A 139 3.22 -12.27 -11.85
CA VAL A 139 4.30 -11.66 -11.06
C VAL A 139 3.75 -10.70 -10.02
N ILE A 140 2.77 -9.88 -10.40
CA ILE A 140 2.07 -8.98 -9.46
C ILE A 140 1.37 -9.80 -8.38
N LYS A 141 0.64 -10.85 -8.75
CA LYS A 141 -0.08 -11.72 -7.80
C LYS A 141 0.87 -12.33 -6.78
N ALA A 142 2.02 -12.85 -7.21
CA ALA A 142 3.06 -13.34 -6.30
C ALA A 142 3.66 -12.22 -5.43
N SER A 143 3.85 -11.02 -6.01
CA SER A 143 4.38 -9.85 -5.29
C SER A 143 3.40 -9.27 -4.28
N GLN A 144 2.09 -9.50 -4.41
CA GLN A 144 1.09 -9.01 -3.46
C GLN A 144 1.40 -9.45 -2.04
N VAL A 145 1.96 -10.64 -1.81
CA VAL A 145 2.33 -11.13 -0.45
C VAL A 145 3.28 -10.18 0.28
N LEU A 146 4.04 -9.36 -0.46
CA LEU A 146 4.96 -8.36 0.08
C LEU A 146 4.26 -7.01 0.35
N ASN A 147 3.04 -6.83 -0.15
CA ASN A 147 2.23 -5.65 0.09
C ASN A 147 1.78 -5.64 1.56
N LEU A 148 2.30 -4.71 2.34
CA LEU A 148 1.94 -4.55 3.76
C LEU A 148 0.55 -3.92 3.98
N ASN A 149 -0.23 -3.73 2.92
CA ASN A 149 -1.61 -3.32 3.02
C ASN A 149 -2.49 -4.51 3.39
N VAL A 150 -2.60 -4.78 4.69
CA VAL A 150 -3.42 -5.87 5.25
C VAL A 150 -4.89 -5.79 4.79
N PHE A 151 -5.38 -4.58 4.51
CA PHE A 151 -6.74 -4.32 4.05
C PHE A 151 -6.99 -4.71 2.58
N THR A 152 -5.95 -5.03 1.82
CA THR A 152 -6.09 -5.63 0.48
C THR A 152 -6.28 -7.15 0.57
N PHE A 153 -5.86 -7.77 1.69
CA PHE A 153 -5.97 -9.20 1.93
C PHE A 153 -7.19 -9.57 2.77
N VAL A 154 -7.54 -8.71 3.73
CA VAL A 154 -8.75 -8.84 4.52
C VAL A 154 -9.81 -7.92 3.91
N PRO A 155 -10.87 -8.47 3.29
CA PRO A 155 -11.94 -7.67 2.70
C PRO A 155 -12.75 -6.97 3.80
N MET A 156 -12.27 -5.83 4.29
CA MET A 156 -12.92 -5.10 5.40
C MET A 156 -14.34 -4.62 5.05
N GLY A 157 -14.64 -4.42 3.76
CA GLY A 157 -15.99 -4.12 3.29
C GLY A 157 -17.01 -5.22 3.63
N CYS A 158 -16.56 -6.45 3.90
CA CYS A 158 -17.43 -7.53 4.37
C CYS A 158 -17.76 -7.48 5.87
N PHE A 159 -17.01 -6.72 6.67
CA PHE A 159 -17.16 -6.65 8.12
C PHE A 159 -17.77 -5.34 8.60
N THR A 160 -17.55 -4.27 7.85
CA THR A 160 -18.01 -2.93 8.20
C THR A 160 -18.48 -2.21 6.94
N GLU A 161 -19.74 -1.79 6.94
CA GLU A 161 -20.36 -1.00 5.86
C GLU A 161 -19.71 0.40 5.74
N GLU A 162 -19.05 0.90 6.80
CA GLU A 162 -18.44 2.23 6.88
C GLU A 162 -16.92 2.26 6.56
N PHE A 163 -16.36 1.22 5.93
CA PHE A 163 -14.92 1.22 5.61
C PHE A 163 -14.58 2.11 4.40
N SER A 164 -14.66 3.42 4.60
CA SER A 164 -14.22 4.42 3.63
C SER A 164 -12.70 4.44 3.46
N TYR A 165 -12.22 4.99 2.35
CA TYR A 165 -10.79 5.20 2.16
C TYR A 165 -10.12 6.03 3.28
N TYR A 166 -10.87 6.89 3.96
CA TYR A 166 -10.39 7.68 5.09
C TYR A 166 -10.04 6.82 6.32
N THR A 167 -10.90 5.87 6.69
CA THR A 167 -10.64 4.96 7.82
C THR A 167 -9.47 4.03 7.50
N LYS A 168 -9.35 3.60 6.24
CA LYS A 168 -8.16 2.90 5.74
C LYS A 168 -6.88 3.72 5.91
N ALA A 169 -6.89 4.99 5.51
CA ALA A 169 -5.72 5.86 5.62
C ALA A 169 -5.31 6.09 7.09
N LEU A 170 -6.28 6.25 7.99
CA LEU A 170 -6.03 6.43 9.41
C LEU A 170 -5.48 5.16 10.08
N THR A 171 -6.13 4.02 9.84
CA THR A 171 -5.76 2.72 10.43
C THR A 171 -4.38 2.24 9.96
N LEU A 172 -3.97 2.57 8.73
CA LEU A 172 -2.62 2.28 8.25
C LEU A 172 -1.57 3.17 8.90
N THR A 173 -1.80 4.48 9.02
CA THR A 173 -0.74 5.43 9.39
C THR A 173 -0.63 5.68 10.90
N ALA A 174 -1.74 5.76 11.64
CA ALA A 174 -1.73 6.13 13.05
C ALA A 174 -0.93 5.16 13.93
N PRO A 175 -1.08 3.82 13.82
CA PRO A 175 -0.28 2.89 14.61
C PRO A 175 1.22 3.00 14.31
N ILE A 176 1.57 3.29 13.05
CA ILE A 176 2.97 3.43 12.62
C ILE A 176 3.58 4.71 13.18
N ILE A 177 2.86 5.83 13.13
CA ILE A 177 3.31 7.10 13.72
C ILE A 177 3.53 6.94 15.21
N VAL A 178 2.59 6.32 15.93
CA VAL A 178 2.71 6.06 17.37
C VAL A 178 3.88 5.12 17.68
N ALA A 179 4.04 4.03 16.92
CA ALA A 179 5.13 3.08 17.12
C ALA A 179 6.50 3.71 16.86
N VAL A 180 6.66 4.45 15.76
CA VAL A 180 7.91 5.14 15.41
C VAL A 180 8.22 6.24 16.42
N GLY A 181 7.24 7.07 16.78
CA GLY A 181 7.40 8.11 17.80
C GLY A 181 7.81 7.52 19.16
N GLY A 182 7.12 6.48 19.60
CA GLY A 182 7.45 5.77 20.85
C GLY A 182 8.85 5.16 20.85
N LEU A 183 9.27 4.54 19.74
CA LEU A 183 10.62 3.98 19.59
C LEU A 183 11.70 5.06 19.59
N ILE A 184 11.46 6.20 18.96
CA ILE A 184 12.38 7.35 18.98
C ILE A 184 12.50 7.90 20.40
N VAL A 185 11.38 8.15 21.09
CA VAL A 185 11.38 8.65 22.48
C VAL A 185 12.09 7.67 23.41
N MET A 186 11.81 6.37 23.31
CA MET A 186 12.51 5.34 24.10
C MET A 186 14.01 5.26 23.76
N GLY A 187 14.37 5.41 22.49
CA GLY A 187 15.76 5.41 22.04
C GLY A 187 16.55 6.58 22.61
N LEU A 188 15.95 7.78 22.63
CA LEU A 188 16.55 8.98 23.21
C LEU A 188 16.61 8.90 24.74
N ALA A 189 15.51 8.51 25.40
CA ALA A 189 15.41 8.43 26.86
C ALA A 189 16.35 7.37 27.45
N ARG A 190 16.43 6.19 26.83
CA ARG A 190 17.30 5.08 27.29
C ARG A 190 18.71 5.13 26.69
N LYS A 191 19.02 6.09 25.81
CA LYS A 191 20.26 6.18 25.02
C LYS A 191 20.66 4.85 24.36
N ARG A 192 19.67 4.05 23.92
CA ARG A 192 19.90 2.76 23.26
C ARG A 192 19.66 2.88 21.76
N SER A 193 20.71 2.73 20.97
CA SER A 193 20.69 2.81 19.50
C SER A 193 19.79 1.75 18.85
N ASN A 194 19.56 0.61 19.51
CA ASN A 194 18.70 -0.46 18.98
C ASN A 194 17.27 -0.01 18.68
N PHE A 195 16.69 0.87 19.51
CA PHE A 195 15.34 1.38 19.28
C PHE A 195 15.29 2.35 18.09
N LEU A 196 16.32 3.17 17.92
CA LEU A 196 16.45 4.07 16.78
C LEU A 196 16.60 3.28 15.47
N THR A 197 17.42 2.22 15.48
CA THR A 197 17.57 1.30 14.34
C THR A 197 16.25 0.60 13.99
N ALA A 198 15.46 0.22 14.98
CA ALA A 198 14.14 -0.37 14.76
C ALA A 198 13.15 0.65 14.17
N ALA A 199 13.13 1.89 14.65
CA ALA A 199 12.31 2.97 14.10
C ALA A 199 12.64 3.23 12.63
N ILE A 200 13.93 3.34 12.30
CA ILE A 200 14.43 3.50 10.93
C ILE A 200 14.00 2.33 10.03
N ALA A 201 14.02 1.10 10.55
CA ALA A 201 13.60 -0.07 9.79
C ALA A 201 12.10 -0.05 9.50
N ILE A 202 11.28 0.32 10.48
CA ILE A 202 9.82 0.43 10.31
C ILE A 202 9.48 1.52 9.30
N THR A 203 10.06 2.72 9.42
CA THR A 203 9.79 3.81 8.46
C THR A 203 10.17 3.43 7.04
N TYR A 204 11.30 2.73 6.85
CA TYR A 204 11.71 2.23 5.53
C TYR A 204 10.69 1.24 4.96
N LEU A 205 10.24 0.30 5.80
CA LEU A 205 9.36 -0.79 5.41
C LEU A 205 7.97 -0.29 4.99
N THR A 206 7.46 0.72 5.67
CA THR A 206 6.11 1.24 5.49
C THR A 206 6.04 2.45 4.57
N LEU A 207 7.19 3.00 4.15
CA LEU A 207 7.27 4.20 3.33
C LEU A 207 6.46 4.08 2.03
N PRO A 208 6.57 3.00 1.21
CA PRO A 208 5.83 2.93 -0.04
C PRO A 208 4.31 2.92 0.21
N THR A 209 3.84 2.13 1.17
CA THR A 209 2.41 1.98 1.48
C THR A 209 1.79 3.26 2.02
N ILE A 210 2.47 3.97 2.94
CA ILE A 210 1.97 5.23 3.48
C ILE A 210 1.98 6.33 2.41
N THR A 211 3.03 6.37 1.59
CA THR A 211 3.18 7.37 0.53
C THR A 211 2.06 7.25 -0.51
N THR A 212 1.80 6.03 -1.02
CA THR A 212 0.72 5.82 -2.00
C THR A 212 -0.66 6.08 -1.40
N THR A 213 -0.85 5.75 -0.11
CA THR A 213 -2.11 6.04 0.59
C THR A 213 -2.33 7.54 0.78
N ALA A 214 -1.29 8.28 1.16
CA ALA A 214 -1.37 9.73 1.32
C ALA A 214 -1.67 10.43 -0.01
N PHE A 215 -0.99 10.05 -1.09
CA PHE A 215 -1.24 10.62 -2.41
C PHE A 215 -2.61 10.25 -2.97
N GLY A 216 -3.22 9.13 -2.54
CA GLY A 216 -4.57 8.76 -2.93
C GLY A 216 -5.67 9.69 -2.40
N LEU A 217 -5.38 10.54 -1.41
CA LEU A 217 -6.37 11.45 -0.80
C LEU A 217 -6.64 12.72 -1.62
N PHE A 218 -5.79 13.08 -2.58
CA PHE A 218 -5.90 14.37 -3.29
C PHE A 218 -6.67 14.32 -4.62
N PRO A 219 -6.45 13.33 -5.51
CA PRO A 219 -7.02 13.38 -6.86
C PRO A 219 -8.55 13.30 -6.84
N CYS A 220 -9.18 14.30 -7.46
CA CYS A 220 -10.62 14.37 -7.68
C CYS A 220 -10.91 14.49 -9.17
N GLU A 221 -12.00 13.87 -9.61
CA GLU A 221 -12.46 13.89 -10.99
C GLU A 221 -13.88 14.47 -11.03
N SER A 222 -14.14 15.35 -11.99
CA SER A 222 -15.44 15.97 -12.21
C SER A 222 -16.21 15.23 -13.30
N PHE A 223 -17.52 15.13 -13.10
CA PHE A 223 -18.47 14.50 -14.01
C PHE A 223 -19.47 15.54 -14.54
N ASP A 224 -20.21 15.16 -15.58
CA ASP A 224 -21.18 15.99 -16.29
C ASP A 224 -22.47 16.26 -15.50
N ASP A 225 -22.73 15.49 -14.44
CA ASP A 225 -23.83 15.70 -13.49
C ASP A 225 -23.47 16.68 -12.35
N GLU A 226 -22.44 17.49 -12.55
CA GLU A 226 -21.86 18.42 -11.56
C GLU A 226 -21.25 17.74 -10.33
N THR A 227 -21.22 16.39 -10.28
CA THR A 227 -20.56 15.68 -9.19
C THR A 227 -19.05 15.70 -9.37
N ARG A 228 -18.35 15.66 -8.23
CA ARG A 228 -16.90 15.58 -8.20
C ARG A 228 -16.47 14.55 -7.18
N MET A 229 -15.92 13.43 -7.63
CA MET A 229 -15.61 12.29 -6.78
C MET A 229 -14.10 12.07 -6.65
N MET A 230 -13.68 11.46 -5.55
CA MET A 230 -12.27 11.12 -5.35
C MET A 230 -11.88 9.91 -6.20
N ARG A 231 -10.82 10.03 -7.00
CA ARG A 231 -10.40 8.98 -7.95
C ARG A 231 -10.08 7.64 -7.28
N ARG A 232 -9.66 7.69 -6.01
CA ARG A 232 -9.24 6.51 -5.27
C ARG A 232 -10.40 5.74 -4.65
N ASP A 233 -11.51 6.42 -4.42
CA ASP A 233 -12.73 5.87 -3.85
C ASP A 233 -13.88 6.75 -4.32
N TYR A 234 -14.54 6.29 -5.39
CA TYR A 234 -15.57 7.06 -6.09
C TYR A 234 -16.88 7.19 -5.30
N ASP A 235 -16.97 6.58 -4.12
CA ASP A 235 -18.07 6.81 -3.17
C ASP A 235 -17.89 8.13 -2.40
N ILE A 236 -16.66 8.67 -2.37
CA ILE A 236 -16.32 9.88 -1.62
C ILE A 236 -16.41 11.11 -2.51
N SER A 237 -17.38 11.97 -2.22
CA SER A 237 -17.51 13.28 -2.86
C SER A 237 -16.44 14.27 -2.37
N CYS A 238 -15.81 14.95 -3.32
CA CYS A 238 -14.87 16.04 -3.08
C CYS A 238 -15.56 17.38 -2.78
N LEU A 239 -16.89 17.45 -2.93
CA LEU A 239 -17.72 18.60 -2.57
C LEU A 239 -18.36 18.44 -1.18
N ALA A 240 -18.17 17.29 -0.53
CA ALA A 240 -18.75 17.01 0.77
C ALA A 240 -18.15 17.88 1.88
N ASP A 241 -19.01 18.32 2.81
CA ASP A 241 -18.60 19.01 4.02
C ASP A 241 -17.64 18.12 4.84
N GLY A 242 -16.51 18.68 5.26
CA GLY A 242 -15.46 17.95 6.00
C GLY A 242 -14.34 17.36 5.14
N ARG A 243 -14.41 17.47 3.80
CA ARG A 243 -13.32 17.06 2.89
C ARG A 243 -11.98 17.75 3.22
N ASP A 244 -12.02 19.03 3.61
CA ASP A 244 -10.82 19.82 3.90
C ASP A 244 -9.96 19.24 5.02
N VAL A 245 -10.57 18.61 6.03
CA VAL A 245 -9.86 17.95 7.13
C VAL A 245 -9.00 16.80 6.60
N TRP A 246 -9.53 16.02 5.66
CA TRP A 246 -8.83 14.89 5.06
C TRP A 246 -7.74 15.32 4.08
N VAL A 247 -7.96 16.42 3.36
CA VAL A 247 -6.93 17.03 2.50
C VAL A 247 -5.77 17.56 3.35
N TYR A 248 -6.06 18.27 4.44
CA TYR A 248 -5.04 18.74 5.39
C TYR A 248 -4.28 17.57 6.02
N TYR A 249 -4.99 16.54 6.46
CA TYR A 249 -4.40 15.31 6.95
C TYR A 249 -3.46 14.68 5.91
N GLY A 250 -3.87 14.60 4.63
CA GLY A 250 -3.03 14.15 3.53
C GLY A 250 -1.72 14.93 3.45
N TYR A 251 -1.78 16.27 3.53
CA TYR A 251 -0.58 17.12 3.52
C TYR A 251 0.35 16.85 4.71
N LEU A 252 -0.21 16.65 5.91
CA LEU A 252 0.58 16.28 7.08
C LEU A 252 1.33 14.96 6.87
N ILE A 253 0.65 13.92 6.34
CA ILE A 253 1.28 12.63 6.08
C ILE A 253 2.37 12.76 5.00
N VAL A 254 2.12 13.53 3.94
CA VAL A 254 3.14 13.80 2.89
C VAL A 254 4.36 14.52 3.48
N GLY A 255 4.14 15.52 4.35
CA GLY A 255 5.22 16.20 5.04
C GLY A 255 6.04 15.27 5.93
N MET A 256 5.38 14.38 6.68
CA MET A 256 6.06 13.48 7.63
C MET A 256 6.80 12.32 6.94
N PHE A 257 6.17 11.66 5.97
CA PHE A 257 6.70 10.42 5.38
C PHE A 257 7.55 10.68 4.13
N PRO A 258 6.98 10.94 2.94
CA PRO A 258 7.80 11.06 1.73
C PRO A 258 8.80 12.22 1.81
N VAL A 259 8.48 13.33 2.47
CA VAL A 259 9.44 14.44 2.66
C VAL A 259 10.31 14.26 3.90
N GLY A 260 9.69 14.07 5.07
CA GLY A 260 10.41 14.01 6.35
C GLY A 260 11.36 12.82 6.48
N VAL A 261 10.93 11.61 6.10
CA VAL A 261 11.76 10.41 6.20
C VAL A 261 12.91 10.45 5.19
N THR A 262 12.68 10.93 3.98
CA THR A 262 13.76 11.05 2.97
C THR A 262 14.80 12.09 3.38
N LEU A 263 14.36 13.25 3.89
CA LEU A 263 15.24 14.26 4.45
C LEU A 263 16.03 13.72 5.66
N MET A 264 15.37 12.99 6.56
CA MET A 264 16.03 12.35 7.70
C MET A 264 17.14 11.40 7.22
N TYR A 265 16.87 10.54 6.24
CA TYR A 265 17.89 9.65 5.68
C TYR A 265 19.03 10.41 5.03
N PHE A 266 18.72 11.46 4.27
CA PHE A 266 19.74 12.33 3.68
C PHE A 266 20.64 12.94 4.75
N LEU A 267 20.07 13.50 5.83
CA LEU A 267 20.83 14.12 6.92
C LEU A 267 21.67 13.11 7.71
N LEU A 268 21.16 11.90 7.94
CA LEU A 268 21.91 10.83 8.60
C LEU A 268 23.10 10.38 7.74
N LEU A 269 22.89 10.17 6.45
CA LEU A 269 23.96 9.80 5.52
C LEU A 269 24.99 10.93 5.37
N TYR A 270 24.53 12.18 5.31
CA TYR A 270 25.43 13.34 5.22
C TYR A 270 26.34 13.46 6.44
N ARG A 271 25.82 13.23 7.66
CA ARG A 271 26.63 13.28 8.90
C ARG A 271 27.63 12.14 9.02
N VAL A 272 27.35 10.98 8.45
CA VAL A 272 28.23 9.79 8.51
C VAL A 272 29.09 9.66 7.24
N ARG A 273 28.97 10.59 6.30
CA ARG A 273 29.64 10.57 5.00
C ARG A 273 31.15 10.34 5.10
N ASP A 274 31.81 11.02 6.04
CA ASP A 274 33.27 10.94 6.14
C ASP A 274 33.72 9.56 6.63
N LYS A 275 32.97 8.95 7.56
CA LYS A 275 33.21 7.57 8.02
C LYS A 275 32.93 6.52 6.94
N LEU A 276 31.95 6.76 6.07
CA LEU A 276 31.63 5.85 4.96
C LEU A 276 32.74 5.85 3.90
N LYS A 277 33.35 7.01 3.64
CA LYS A 277 34.47 7.12 2.70
C LYS A 277 35.71 6.38 3.18
N ASP A 278 35.96 6.37 4.49
CA ASP A 278 37.08 5.62 5.06
C ASP A 278 36.83 4.10 5.00
N GLU A 279 35.60 3.63 5.29
CA GLU A 279 35.24 2.19 5.20
C GLU A 279 35.30 1.66 3.75
N ASP A 280 34.93 2.47 2.75
CA ASP A 280 35.06 2.08 1.33
C ASP A 280 36.54 1.99 0.90
N ARG A 281 37.43 2.81 1.47
CA ARG A 281 38.87 2.77 1.14
C ARG A 281 39.53 1.50 1.68
N ASP A 282 39.20 1.11 2.92
CA ASP A 282 39.73 -0.12 3.53
C ASP A 282 39.25 -1.39 2.80
N ASN A 283 38.01 -1.41 2.27
CA ASN A 283 37.48 -2.55 1.50
C ASN A 283 38.08 -2.70 0.08
N ILE A 284 38.80 -1.69 -0.42
CA ILE A 284 39.47 -1.74 -1.74
C ILE A 284 40.92 -2.24 -1.59
N GLU A 285 41.52 -2.10 -0.40
CA GLU A 285 42.90 -2.50 -0.11
C GLU A 285 43.04 -3.97 0.34
N ASP A 286 41.92 -4.66 0.61
CA ASP A 286 41.81 -6.11 0.93
C ASP A 286 41.32 -6.96 -0.26
#